data_AF-A0A8I1KS48-F1
#
_entry.id   AF-A0A8I1KS48-F1
#
_cell.length_a   1.000
_cell.length_b   1.000
_cell.length_c   1.000
_cell.angle_alpha   90.00
_cell.angle_beta   90.00
_cell.angle_gamma   90.00
#
_symmetry.space_group_name_H-M   'P 1'
#
loop_
_entity.id
_entity.type
_entity.pdbx_description
1 polymer ?
#
loop_
_entity_poly.entity_id
_entity_poly.type
_entity_poly.pdbx_seq_one_letter_code
_entity_poly.pdbx_strand_id
1 'polypeptide(L)'
;ATNWKYAFADVEAYDANGVAYKYEVKEQPVVGYQSDVHGYDITNTKVGETKVEGTKTWNDNNATDRPSSIKVDLLQNGKVV
;
A
#
# COMPACT_ATOMS: atom_id res chain seq x y z
N ALA A 1 20.36 -10.35 2.74
CA ALA A 1 19.46 -9.20 2.50
C ALA A 1 20.32 -7.94 2.41
N THR A 2 20.06 -7.03 1.47
CA THR A 2 20.89 -5.82 1.23
C THR A 2 20.55 -4.65 2.17
N ASN A 3 19.72 -4.88 3.19
CA ASN A 3 19.18 -3.83 4.06
C ASN A 3 18.54 -2.68 3.27
N TRP A 4 17.89 -2.99 2.14
CA TRP A 4 17.24 -2.03 1.23
C TRP A 4 18.18 -0.95 0.69
N LYS A 5 19.47 -1.28 0.55
CA LYS A 5 20.45 -0.45 -0.15
C LYS A 5 20.66 -0.96 -1.57
N TYR A 6 20.84 -0.03 -2.49
CA TYR A 6 21.17 -0.30 -3.88
C TYR A 6 22.31 0.63 -4.33
N ALA A 7 23.03 0.22 -5.37
CA ALA A 7 24.10 1.00 -5.97
C ALA A 7 24.21 0.65 -7.46
N PHE A 8 24.48 1.67 -8.28
CA PHE A 8 24.89 1.53 -9.67
C PHE A 8 26.36 1.94 -9.74
N ALA A 9 27.22 1.01 -10.15
CA ALA A 9 28.65 1.25 -10.30
C ALA A 9 29.00 1.47 -11.77
N ASP A 10 30.13 2.15 -12.01
CA ASP A 10 30.72 2.34 -13.34
C ASP A 10 29.78 2.99 -14.36
N VAL A 11 28.97 3.96 -13.90
CA VAL A 11 28.13 4.80 -14.77
C VAL A 11 28.95 5.95 -15.35
N GLU A 12 28.79 6.22 -16.64
CA GLU A 12 29.52 7.28 -17.34
C GLU A 12 29.10 8.67 -16.83
N ALA A 13 30.06 9.56 -16.55
CA ALA A 13 29.71 10.90 -16.07
C ALA A 13 29.32 11.86 -17.21
N TYR A 14 29.81 11.61 -18.43
CA TYR A 14 29.70 12.51 -19.57
C TYR A 14 29.40 11.74 -20.85
N ASP A 15 28.65 12.36 -21.77
CA ASP A 15 28.46 11.84 -23.11
C ASP A 15 29.70 12.02 -24.00
N ALA A 16 29.62 11.53 -25.25
CA ALA A 16 30.70 11.64 -26.22
C ALA A 16 31.12 13.08 -26.57
N ASN A 17 30.29 14.08 -26.24
CA ASN A 17 30.56 15.49 -26.47
C ASN A 17 31.06 16.22 -25.19
N GLY A 18 31.20 15.51 -24.07
CA GLY A 18 31.61 16.07 -22.78
C GLY A 18 30.48 16.71 -21.97
N VAL A 19 29.21 16.46 -22.30
CA VAL A 19 28.06 16.96 -21.55
C VAL A 19 27.72 16.00 -20.40
N ALA A 20 27.55 16.54 -19.19
CA ALA A 20 27.29 15.72 -18.00
C ALA A 20 25.92 15.04 -18.04
N TYR A 21 25.85 13.75 -17.71
CA TYR A 21 24.59 13.05 -17.53
C TYR A 21 23.91 13.46 -16.23
N LYS A 22 22.58 13.63 -16.29
CA LYS A 22 21.73 13.73 -15.11
C LYS A 22 21.11 12.37 -14.83
N TYR A 23 21.41 11.82 -13.66
CA TYR A 23 20.83 10.56 -13.21
C TYR A 23 19.65 10.79 -12.26
N GLU A 24 18.65 9.93 -12.40
CA GLU A 24 17.45 9.89 -11.56
C GLU A 24 17.08 8.44 -11.31
N VAL A 25 16.32 8.19 -10.24
CA VAL A 25 15.80 6.86 -9.92
C VAL A 25 14.28 6.91 -9.88
N LYS A 26 13.65 5.78 -10.22
CA LYS A 26 12.22 5.63 -10.15
C LYS A 26 11.89 4.21 -9.72
N GLU A 27 10.99 4.09 -8.76
CA GLU A 27 10.46 2.81 -8.33
C GLU A 27 9.30 2.35 -9.23
N GLN A 28 9.18 1.04 -9.41
CA GLN A 28 7.97 0.47 -10.00
C GLN A 28 6.83 0.51 -8.97
N PRO A 29 5.58 0.76 -9.38
CA PRO A 29 4.46 0.84 -8.44
C PRO A 29 4.31 -0.43 -7.59
N VAL A 30 4.15 -0.23 -6.28
CA VAL A 30 3.88 -1.31 -5.32
C VAL A 30 2.47 -1.14 -4.79
N VAL A 31 1.62 -2.15 -4.97
CA VAL A 31 0.23 -2.12 -4.50
C VAL A 31 0.19 -1.89 -2.98
N GLY A 32 -0.62 -0.92 -2.55
CA GLY A 32 -0.75 -0.56 -1.14
C GLY A 32 0.36 0.39 -0.63
N TYR A 33 1.18 0.95 -1.52
CA TYR A 33 2.22 1.90 -1.19
C TYR A 33 2.23 3.10 -2.14
N GLN A 34 2.50 4.26 -1.58
CA GLN A 34 2.79 5.49 -2.29
C GLN A 34 4.29 5.76 -2.15
N SER A 35 4.95 5.85 -3.29
CA SER A 35 6.40 6.09 -3.39
C SER A 35 6.67 7.58 -3.54
N ASP A 36 7.69 8.08 -2.85
CA ASP A 36 8.20 9.45 -2.95
C ASP A 36 9.73 9.41 -3.10
N VAL A 37 10.26 10.13 -4.09
CA VAL A 37 11.68 10.08 -4.48
C VAL A 37 12.34 11.43 -4.20
N HIS A 38 13.36 11.41 -3.34
CA HIS A 38 14.17 12.58 -3.00
C HIS A 38 15.63 12.33 -3.37
N GLY A 39 16.02 12.81 -4.55
CA GLY A 39 17.33 12.50 -5.12
C GLY A 39 17.42 11.02 -5.46
N TYR A 40 18.16 10.27 -4.64
CA TYR A 40 18.31 8.81 -4.76
C TYR A 40 17.67 8.05 -3.60
N ASP A 41 17.12 8.74 -2.60
CA ASP A 41 16.39 8.07 -1.53
C ASP A 41 14.94 7.86 -1.98
N ILE A 42 14.44 6.64 -1.79
CA ILE A 42 13.07 6.26 -2.11
C ILE A 42 12.36 5.95 -0.80
N THR A 43 11.29 6.69 -0.50
CA THR A 43 10.45 6.47 0.67
C THR A 43 9.10 5.89 0.24
N ASN A 44 8.74 4.75 0.83
CA ASN A 44 7.45 4.11 0.59
C ASN A 44 6.53 4.30 1.80
N THR A 45 5.44 5.03 1.61
CA THR A 45 4.38 5.17 2.61
C THR A 45 3.30 4.15 2.32
N LYS A 46 2.96 3.30 3.30
CA LYS A 46 1.86 2.35 3.14
C LYS A 46 0.54 3.13 3.03
N VAL A 47 -0.09 3.07 1.87
CA VAL A 47 -1.38 3.70 1.61
C VAL A 47 -2.35 2.61 1.19
N GLY A 48 -3.48 2.52 1.87
CA GLY A 48 -4.43 1.49 1.52
C GLY A 48 -5.67 1.61 2.37
N GLU A 49 -6.81 1.65 1.69
CA GLU A 49 -8.08 1.32 2.29
C GLU A 49 -8.32 -0.17 2.11
N THR A 50 -8.89 -0.80 3.13
CA THR A 50 -9.36 -2.18 3.01
C THR A 50 -10.88 -2.16 2.98
N LYS A 51 -11.47 -2.98 2.12
CA LYS A 51 -12.92 -3.17 2.10
C LYS A 51 -13.27 -4.37 2.98
N VAL A 52 -14.21 -4.17 3.91
CA VAL A 52 -14.73 -5.24 4.77
C VAL A 52 -16.21 -5.37 4.50
N GLU A 53 -16.63 -6.54 4.01
CA GLU A 53 -18.02 -6.84 3.70
C GLU A 53 -18.40 -8.19 4.30
N GLY A 54 -19.66 -8.33 4.67
CA GLY A 54 -20.21 -9.57 5.21
C GLY A 54 -21.72 -9.61 5.06
N THR A 55 -22.28 -10.81 5.13
CA THR A 55 -23.72 -11.03 5.13
C THR A 55 -24.14 -11.58 6.47
N LYS A 56 -25.33 -11.17 6.93
CA LYS A 56 -25.98 -11.82 8.08
C LYS A 56 -26.86 -12.96 7.56
N THR A 57 -26.56 -14.17 7.97
CA THR A 57 -27.44 -15.33 7.80
C THR A 57 -28.12 -15.65 9.12
N TRP A 58 -29.44 -15.91 9.08
CA TRP A 58 -30.20 -16.45 10.20
C TRP A 58 -30.33 -17.97 10.02
N ASN A 59 -29.90 -18.74 11.01
CA ASN A 59 -30.14 -20.18 11.09
C ASN A 59 -31.01 -20.47 12.32
N ASP A 60 -32.31 -20.25 12.18
CA ASP A 60 -33.29 -20.25 13.26
C ASP A 60 -34.56 -21.03 12.91
N ASN A 61 -34.50 -21.91 11.91
CA ASN A 61 -35.63 -22.70 11.41
C ASN A 61 -36.85 -21.85 10.99
N ASN A 62 -36.60 -20.68 10.40
CA ASN A 62 -37.62 -19.75 9.92
C ASN A 62 -38.53 -19.18 11.01
N ALA A 63 -37.91 -18.80 12.13
CA ALA A 63 -38.59 -18.12 13.23
C ALA A 63 -39.34 -16.85 12.77
N THR A 64 -40.49 -16.58 13.39
CA THR A 64 -41.41 -15.48 13.03
C THR A 64 -41.18 -14.19 13.81
N ASP A 65 -40.35 -14.23 14.86
CA ASP A 65 -40.11 -13.16 15.82
C ASP A 65 -38.79 -12.41 15.57
N ARG A 66 -38.22 -12.53 14.37
CA ARG A 66 -36.96 -11.87 14.00
C ARG A 66 -37.07 -10.34 14.13
N PRO A 67 -36.02 -9.67 14.63
CA PRO A 67 -35.97 -8.22 14.58
C PRO A 67 -35.94 -7.74 13.14
N SER A 68 -36.57 -6.58 12.88
CA SER A 68 -36.59 -5.96 11.55
C SER A 68 -35.25 -5.39 11.12
N SER A 69 -34.31 -5.19 12.04
CA SER A 69 -32.97 -4.67 11.77
C SER A 69 -31.95 -5.13 12.80
N ILE A 70 -30.67 -5.04 12.44
CA ILE A 70 -29.53 -5.23 13.34
C ILE A 70 -28.55 -4.07 13.16
N LYS A 71 -27.72 -3.83 14.17
CA LYS A 71 -26.55 -2.95 14.08
C LYS A 71 -25.30 -3.81 14.13
N VAL A 72 -24.28 -3.40 13.38
CA VAL A 72 -22.98 -4.07 13.32
C VAL A 72 -21.92 -2.98 13.43
N ASP A 73 -20.98 -3.17 14.34
CA ASP A 73 -19.82 -2.30 14.48
C ASP A 73 -18.62 -2.94 13.79
N LEU A 74 -17.84 -2.14 13.06
CA LEU A 74 -16.53 -2.56 12.57
C LEU A 74 -15.52 -2.41 13.72
N LEU A 75 -14.73 -3.45 13.98
CA LEU A 75 -13.68 -3.41 15.00
C LEU A 75 -12.30 -3.47 14.34
N GLN A 76 -11.46 -2.47 14.62
CA GLN A 76 -10.03 -2.51 14.32
C GLN A 76 -9.26 -2.84 15.59
N ASN A 77 -8.58 -3.99 15.61
CA ASN A 77 -7.81 -4.46 16.78
C ASN A 77 -8.64 -4.50 18.08
N GLY A 78 -9.90 -4.93 17.99
CA GLY A 78 -10.81 -5.04 19.12
C GLY A 78 -11.45 -3.71 19.57
N LYS A 79 -11.16 -2.59 18.90
CA LYS A 79 -11.80 -1.29 19.16
C LYS A 79 -12.77 -0.94 18.04
N VAL A 80 -13.94 -0.45 18.40
CA VAL A 80 -14.90 0.10 17.43
C VAL A 80 -14.24 1.28 16.71
N VAL A 81 -14.28 1.26 15.37
CA VAL A 81 -13.83 2.35 14.50
C VAL A 81 -14.97 3.23 14.05
#